data_AF-A0A380WUS4-F1
#
_entry.id   AF-A0A380WUS4-F1
#
_cell.length_a   1.000
_cell.length_b   1.000
_cell.length_c   1.000
_cell.angle_alpha   90.00
_cell.angle_beta   90.00
_cell.angle_gamma   90.00
#
_symmetry.space_group_name_H-M   'P 1'
#
loop_
_entity.id
_entity.type
_entity.pdbx_description
1 polymer ?
#
loop_
_entity_poly.entity_id
_entity_poly.type
_entity_poly.pdbx_seq_one_letter_code
_entity_poly.pdbx_strand_id
1 'polypeptide(L)'
;MIEINKNKNFIKYSFPNDKKNTRLKLLVTLSPIFIACFDNGNYELEFLKKTIENSNFPYAIYPNYFEGFNKEKYFKAYKDVIPKEDIILNSDDTIDFYINPMDEIYVLALKSLIEGLIINNKANIYWTNYFKNIRNDIVINGRRSIIANGIQGFYLNKYVLVWMMDLCHYIKINTPSLYNDVNTIYELSSNLKTIRDTKISKIH
;
A
#
# COMPACT_ATOMS: atom_id res chain seq x y z
N MET A 1 4.23 15.13 -9.33
CA MET A 1 4.87 14.03 -10.06
C MET A 1 5.36 13.04 -9.02
N ILE A 2 5.18 11.73 -9.25
CA ILE A 2 5.72 10.70 -8.36
C ILE A 2 7.17 10.44 -8.76
N GLU A 3 8.09 10.50 -7.82
CA GLU A 3 9.47 10.04 -7.99
C GLU A 3 9.57 8.57 -7.59
N ILE A 4 10.27 7.76 -8.38
CA ILE A 4 10.46 6.33 -8.11
C ILE A 4 11.94 6.04 -8.01
N ASN A 5 12.36 5.58 -6.83
CA ASN A 5 13.72 5.10 -6.60
C ASN A 5 13.70 3.57 -6.46
N LYS A 6 14.56 2.88 -7.19
CA LYS A 6 14.63 1.41 -7.21
C LYS A 6 16.01 0.96 -6.77
N ASN A 7 16.06 -0.03 -5.89
CA ASN A 7 17.28 -0.76 -5.59
C ASN A 7 16.99 -2.26 -5.40
N LYS A 8 18.02 -3.02 -5.03
CA LYS A 8 17.92 -4.49 -4.89
C LYS A 8 17.03 -4.94 -3.72
N ASN A 9 16.76 -4.07 -2.76
CA ASN A 9 16.05 -4.40 -1.52
C ASN A 9 14.63 -3.85 -1.50
N PHE A 10 14.36 -2.74 -2.18
CA PHE A 10 13.06 -2.09 -2.21
C PHE A 10 12.84 -1.21 -3.45
N ILE A 11 11.59 -0.86 -3.66
CA ILE A 11 11.15 0.26 -4.49
C ILE A 11 10.52 1.30 -3.58
N LYS A 12 10.88 2.58 -3.78
CA LYS A 12 10.34 3.73 -3.08
C LYS A 12 9.57 4.62 -4.03
N TYR A 13 8.33 4.94 -3.66
CA TYR A 13 7.49 5.94 -4.31
C TYR A 13 7.42 7.19 -3.43
N SER A 14 7.86 8.33 -3.97
CA SER A 14 7.86 9.61 -3.26
C SER A 14 6.89 10.59 -3.93
N PHE A 15 5.97 11.17 -3.16
CA PHE A 15 4.97 12.10 -3.69
C PHE A 15 4.45 13.09 -2.63
N PRO A 16 3.95 14.28 -3.02
CA PRO A 16 3.55 15.30 -2.07
C PRO A 16 2.28 14.92 -1.30
N ASN A 17 2.31 15.14 0.01
CA ASN A 17 1.13 15.11 0.86
C ASN A 17 0.22 16.32 0.58
N ASP A 18 -1.03 16.25 1.04
CA ASP A 18 -1.94 17.40 1.06
C ASP A 18 -2.03 18.01 2.48
N LYS A 19 -2.52 19.25 2.56
CA LYS A 19 -2.63 19.99 3.83
C LYS A 19 -3.50 19.29 4.88
N LYS A 20 -4.50 18.50 4.46
CA LYS A 20 -5.41 17.77 5.35
C LYS A 20 -4.92 16.34 5.66
N ASN A 21 -3.78 15.94 5.09
CA ASN A 21 -3.18 14.61 5.18
C ASN A 21 -4.12 13.50 4.67
N THR A 22 -5.04 13.80 3.76
CA THR A 22 -5.97 12.77 3.23
C THR A 22 -5.27 11.79 2.32
N ARG A 23 -4.24 12.21 1.57
CA ARG A 23 -3.33 11.35 0.80
C ARG A 23 -2.62 10.34 1.70
N LEU A 24 -1.99 10.83 2.75
CA LEU A 24 -1.32 9.99 3.74
C LEU A 24 -2.29 9.01 4.39
N LYS A 25 -3.45 9.48 4.88
CA LYS A 25 -4.45 8.62 5.51
C LYS A 25 -4.99 7.54 4.57
N LEU A 26 -5.28 7.90 3.31
CA LEU A 26 -5.76 6.93 2.34
C LEU A 26 -4.68 5.93 1.96
N LEU A 27 -3.43 6.37 1.76
CA LEU A 27 -2.31 5.47 1.50
C LEU A 27 -2.15 4.47 2.65
N VAL A 28 -2.12 4.93 3.90
CA VAL A 28 -2.02 4.03 5.07
C VAL A 28 -3.19 3.04 5.07
N THR A 29 -4.40 3.49 4.73
CA THR A 29 -5.60 2.64 4.63
C THR A 29 -5.47 1.56 3.57
N LEU A 30 -4.99 1.91 2.38
CA LEU A 30 -4.86 1.00 1.24
C LEU A 30 -3.57 0.18 1.27
N SER A 31 -2.60 0.55 2.11
CA SER A 31 -1.28 -0.08 2.17
C SER A 31 -1.32 -1.60 2.36
N PRO A 32 -2.20 -2.19 3.20
CA PRO A 32 -2.25 -3.65 3.32
C PRO A 32 -2.70 -4.31 2.02
N ILE A 33 -3.62 -3.66 1.28
CA ILE A 33 -4.11 -4.15 -0.02
C ILE A 33 -2.98 -4.07 -1.06
N PHE A 34 -2.27 -2.93 -1.14
CA PHE A 34 -1.14 -2.79 -2.06
C PHE A 34 -0.03 -3.79 -1.76
N ILE A 35 0.41 -3.88 -0.51
CA ILE A 35 1.50 -4.79 -0.12
C ILE A 35 1.13 -6.25 -0.41
N ALA A 36 -0.11 -6.64 -0.17
CA ALA A 36 -0.58 -7.99 -0.45
C ALA A 36 -0.66 -8.31 -1.95
N CYS A 37 -1.30 -7.45 -2.74
CA CYS A 37 -1.48 -7.70 -4.17
C CYS A 37 -0.16 -7.58 -4.96
N PHE A 38 0.77 -6.76 -4.48
CA PHE A 38 2.09 -6.56 -5.08
C PHE A 38 3.21 -7.37 -4.39
N ASP A 39 2.86 -8.34 -3.54
CA ASP A 39 3.85 -9.21 -2.92
C ASP A 39 4.61 -10.00 -4.00
N ASN A 40 5.92 -9.90 -3.93
CA ASN A 40 6.85 -10.53 -4.86
C ASN A 40 8.05 -11.16 -4.13
N GLY A 41 7.94 -11.36 -2.81
CA GLY A 41 8.96 -11.99 -1.99
C GLY A 41 9.20 -13.46 -2.34
N ASN A 42 10.31 -14.02 -1.85
CA ASN A 42 10.56 -15.46 -1.96
C ASN A 42 9.58 -16.24 -1.08
N TYR A 43 9.26 -15.66 0.08
CA TYR A 43 8.22 -16.11 1.00
C TYR A 43 7.07 -15.10 1.04
N GLU A 44 5.90 -15.59 1.43
CA GLU A 44 4.68 -14.79 1.49
C GLU A 44 4.85 -13.61 2.45
N LEU A 45 4.64 -12.41 1.92
CA LEU A 45 4.71 -11.13 2.64
C LEU A 45 6.03 -10.93 3.39
N GLU A 46 7.11 -11.51 2.85
CA GLU A 46 8.45 -11.45 3.44
C GLU A 46 8.90 -10.02 3.73
N PHE A 47 8.64 -9.11 2.79
CA PHE A 47 8.98 -7.70 2.94
C PHE A 47 8.26 -7.07 4.13
N LEU A 48 6.94 -7.24 4.23
CA LEU A 48 6.14 -6.69 5.32
C LEU A 48 6.55 -7.26 6.68
N LYS A 49 6.82 -8.58 6.75
CA LYS A 49 7.34 -9.22 7.97
C LYS A 49 8.65 -8.57 8.42
N LYS A 50 9.60 -8.39 7.51
CA LYS A 50 10.87 -7.68 7.78
C LYS A 50 10.64 -6.23 8.20
N THR A 51 9.71 -5.52 7.57
CA THR A 51 9.37 -4.14 7.96
C THR A 51 8.81 -4.11 9.39
N ILE A 52 7.94 -5.05 9.77
CA ILE A 52 7.38 -5.14 11.12
C ILE A 52 8.45 -5.45 12.16
N GLU A 53 9.33 -6.42 11.89
CA GLU A 53 10.46 -6.78 12.77
C GLU A 53 11.40 -5.61 13.04
N ASN A 54 11.56 -4.72 12.05
CA ASN A 54 12.47 -3.57 12.13
C ASN A 54 11.78 -2.27 12.56
N SER A 55 10.44 -2.24 12.61
CA SER A 55 9.67 -1.03 12.86
C SER A 55 9.80 -0.56 14.31
N ASN A 56 9.64 0.75 14.50
CA ASN A 56 9.47 1.36 15.80
C ASN A 56 8.08 1.10 16.41
N PHE A 57 7.17 0.46 15.68
CA PHE A 57 5.78 0.22 16.07
C PHE A 57 5.28 -1.20 15.78
N PRO A 58 4.30 -1.72 16.55
CA PRO A 58 3.86 -3.12 16.48
C PRO A 58 3.30 -3.63 15.13
N TYR A 59 3.06 -2.76 14.14
CA TYR A 59 2.49 -3.13 12.83
C TYR A 59 3.17 -2.41 11.65
N ALA A 60 4.44 -1.98 11.80
CA ALA A 60 5.11 -1.20 10.75
C ALA A 60 4.40 0.11 10.37
N ILE A 61 3.56 0.66 11.26
CA ILE A 61 2.87 1.95 11.07
C ILE A 61 2.80 2.71 12.39
N TYR A 62 2.82 4.04 12.28
CA TYR A 62 2.53 4.91 13.41
C TYR A 62 1.09 4.69 13.92
N PRO A 63 0.88 4.44 15.23
CA PRO A 63 -0.40 4.00 15.77
C PRO A 63 -1.52 5.05 15.68
N ASN A 64 -1.20 6.35 15.66
CA ASN A 64 -2.21 7.43 15.70
C ASN A 64 -2.51 8.02 14.31
N TYR A 65 -2.43 7.24 13.23
CA TYR A 65 -2.78 7.71 11.88
C TYR A 65 -4.27 8.00 11.68
N PHE A 66 -5.15 7.28 12.37
CA PHE A 66 -6.60 7.35 12.13
C PHE A 66 -7.35 8.15 13.19
N GLU A 67 -7.00 7.95 14.46
CA GLU A 67 -7.56 8.68 15.60
C GLU A 67 -6.64 9.85 15.94
N GLY A 68 -7.01 11.05 15.47
CA GLY A 68 -6.33 12.28 15.89
C GLY A 68 -4.90 12.46 15.35
N PHE A 69 -4.64 12.03 14.10
CA PHE A 69 -3.35 12.29 13.45
C PHE A 69 -2.97 13.76 13.56
N ASN A 70 -1.82 13.99 14.20
CA ASN A 70 -1.23 15.29 14.43
C ASN A 70 0.24 15.21 14.02
N LYS A 71 0.67 16.09 13.11
CA LYS A 71 2.03 16.08 12.54
C LYS A 71 3.10 16.28 13.61
N GLU A 72 2.88 17.17 14.57
CA GLU A 72 3.85 17.43 15.64
C GLU A 72 4.06 16.18 16.51
N LYS A 73 2.97 15.49 16.88
CA LYS A 73 3.05 14.22 17.61
C LYS A 73 3.73 13.14 16.78
N TYR A 74 3.42 13.06 15.49
CA TYR A 74 4.07 12.13 14.56
C TYR A 74 5.59 12.36 14.53
N PHE A 75 6.05 13.58 14.24
CA PHE A 75 7.49 13.87 14.18
C PHE A 75 8.17 13.71 15.54
N LYS A 76 7.49 14.04 16.64
CA LYS A 76 8.00 13.79 17.99
C LYS A 76 8.23 12.30 18.27
N ALA A 77 7.38 11.42 17.74
CA ALA A 77 7.53 9.98 17.92
C ALA A 77 8.77 9.41 17.21
N TYR A 78 9.30 10.12 16.20
CA TYR A 78 10.52 9.77 15.47
C TYR A 78 11.75 10.62 15.83
N LYS A 79 11.68 11.46 16.87
CA LYS A 79 12.74 12.43 17.18
C LYS A 79 14.11 11.78 17.40
N ASP A 80 14.11 10.63 18.08
CA ASP A 80 15.33 9.96 18.52
C ASP A 80 15.50 8.57 17.87
N VAL A 81 14.68 8.25 16.86
CA VAL A 81 14.70 6.96 16.17
C VAL A 81 14.61 7.16 14.66
N ILE A 82 15.32 6.31 13.91
CA ILE A 82 15.25 6.31 12.45
C ILE A 82 13.94 5.62 12.04
N PRO A 83 13.07 6.26 11.24
CA PRO A 83 11.88 5.60 10.69
C PRO A 83 12.27 4.39 9.83
N LYS A 84 11.60 3.26 10.07
CA LYS A 84 11.81 1.98 9.38
C LYS A 84 10.51 1.37 8.86
N GLU A 85 9.43 2.15 8.93
CA GLU A 85 8.09 1.85 8.47
C GLU A 85 8.04 1.89 6.93
N ASP A 86 7.05 1.21 6.36
CA ASP A 86 6.83 1.21 4.91
C ASP A 86 6.21 2.50 4.39
N ILE A 87 5.63 3.32 5.26
CA ILE A 87 5.09 4.65 4.95
C ILE A 87 5.70 5.67 5.89
N ILE A 88 6.36 6.67 5.32
CA ILE A 88 7.02 7.74 6.06
C ILE A 88 6.51 9.08 5.54
N LEU A 89 5.99 9.92 6.43
CA LEU A 89 5.83 11.36 6.17
C LEU A 89 7.13 12.07 6.52
N ASN A 90 7.72 12.76 5.55
CA ASN A 90 8.95 13.53 5.71
C ASN A 90 8.66 14.97 6.18
N SER A 91 9.69 15.65 6.69
CA SER A 91 9.59 17.03 7.19
C SER A 91 9.26 18.07 6.11
N ASP A 92 9.53 17.75 4.84
CA ASP A 92 9.22 18.57 3.68
C ASP A 92 7.80 18.30 3.11
N ASP A 93 6.96 17.59 3.86
CA ASP A 93 5.62 17.16 3.46
C ASP A 93 5.55 16.18 2.28
N THR A 94 6.67 15.52 1.95
CA THR A 94 6.65 14.36 1.05
C THR A 94 6.24 13.08 1.79
N ILE A 95 5.56 12.18 1.08
CA ILE A 95 5.25 10.83 1.54
C ILE A 95 6.15 9.88 0.78
N ASP A 96 6.90 9.05 1.52
CA ASP A 96 7.64 7.93 0.97
C ASP A 96 6.90 6.63 1.27
N PHE A 97 6.64 5.84 0.24
CA PHE A 97 6.07 4.50 0.33
C PHE A 97 7.06 3.45 -0.19
N TYR A 98 7.40 2.48 0.65
CA TYR A 98 8.35 1.42 0.37
C TYR A 98 7.65 0.08 0.17
N ILE A 99 8.08 -0.66 -0.85
CA ILE A 99 7.59 -2.00 -1.15
C ILE A 99 8.71 -2.88 -1.72
N ASN A 100 8.51 -4.19 -1.73
CA ASN A 100 9.46 -5.13 -2.30
C ASN A 100 9.77 -4.85 -3.79
N PRO A 101 10.97 -5.22 -4.27
CA PRO A 101 11.32 -5.16 -5.69
C PRO A 101 10.36 -6.00 -6.55
N MET A 102 10.05 -5.48 -7.73
CA MET A 102 9.16 -6.12 -8.71
C MET A 102 9.51 -5.67 -10.14
N ASP A 103 9.01 -6.39 -11.13
CA ASP A 103 9.23 -6.07 -12.54
C ASP A 103 8.56 -4.74 -12.93
N GLU A 104 9.11 -4.07 -13.94
CA GLU A 104 8.71 -2.72 -14.34
C GLU A 104 7.19 -2.55 -14.54
N ILE A 105 6.54 -3.54 -15.13
CA ILE A 105 5.10 -3.53 -15.39
C ILE A 105 4.28 -3.34 -14.10
N TYR A 106 4.72 -3.96 -13.00
CA TYR A 106 4.07 -3.85 -11.71
C TYR A 106 4.45 -2.56 -10.98
N VAL A 107 5.67 -2.07 -11.20
CA VAL A 107 6.07 -0.74 -10.72
C VAL A 107 5.14 0.33 -11.29
N LEU A 108 4.89 0.28 -12.60
CA LEU A 108 3.99 1.19 -13.32
C LEU A 108 2.54 1.01 -12.87
N ALA A 109 2.06 -0.23 -12.68
CA ALA A 109 0.72 -0.48 -12.18
C ALA A 109 0.48 0.16 -10.79
N LEU A 110 1.43 0.02 -9.86
CA LEU A 110 1.33 0.65 -8.54
C LEU A 110 1.43 2.18 -8.61
N LYS A 111 2.32 2.71 -9.47
CA LYS A 111 2.39 4.16 -9.75
C LYS A 111 1.02 4.69 -10.20
N SER A 112 0.40 4.03 -11.17
CA SER A 112 -0.89 4.41 -11.73
C SER A 112 -2.05 4.27 -10.74
N LEU A 113 -2.00 3.28 -9.83
CA LEU A 113 -2.92 3.21 -8.67
C LEU A 113 -2.74 4.41 -7.73
N ILE A 114 -1.51 4.78 -7.38
CA ILE A 114 -1.24 5.93 -6.51
C ILE A 114 -1.70 7.23 -7.18
N GLU A 115 -1.42 7.43 -8.47
CA GLU A 115 -1.85 8.61 -9.22
C GLU A 115 -3.39 8.69 -9.30
N GLY A 116 -4.03 7.58 -9.68
CA GLY A 116 -5.47 7.50 -9.91
C GLY A 116 -6.33 7.53 -8.65
N LEU A 117 -5.82 7.05 -7.51
CA LEU A 117 -6.60 6.90 -6.27
C LEU A 117 -6.15 7.86 -5.17
N ILE A 118 -4.83 7.99 -4.95
CA ILE A 118 -4.28 8.73 -3.82
C ILE A 118 -4.10 10.20 -4.21
N ILE A 119 -3.43 10.49 -5.32
CA ILE A 119 -3.09 11.85 -5.73
C ILE A 119 -4.28 12.57 -6.35
N ASN A 120 -5.12 11.86 -7.13
CA ASN A 120 -6.36 12.39 -7.67
C ASN A 120 -7.31 12.79 -6.55
N ASN A 121 -7.59 14.10 -6.42
CA ASN A 121 -8.37 14.63 -5.31
C ASN A 121 -9.80 14.05 -5.23
N LYS A 122 -10.47 13.84 -6.38
CA LYS A 122 -11.85 13.31 -6.41
C LYS A 122 -11.87 11.86 -5.94
N ALA A 123 -10.96 11.04 -6.45
CA ALA A 123 -10.82 9.65 -6.03
C ALA A 123 -10.41 9.54 -4.57
N ASN A 124 -9.47 10.38 -4.12
CA ASN A 124 -8.98 10.39 -2.75
C ASN A 124 -10.11 10.67 -1.75
N ILE A 125 -10.95 11.67 -2.03
CA ILE A 125 -12.12 12.00 -1.19
C ILE A 125 -13.10 10.82 -1.17
N TYR A 126 -13.42 10.26 -2.34
CA TYR A 126 -14.35 9.14 -2.45
C TYR A 126 -13.89 7.94 -1.61
N TRP A 127 -12.65 7.48 -1.82
CA TRP A 127 -12.13 6.29 -1.14
C TRP A 127 -11.84 6.54 0.35
N THR A 128 -11.40 7.74 0.73
CA THR A 128 -11.26 8.10 2.15
C THR A 128 -12.60 8.01 2.88
N ASN A 129 -13.69 8.42 2.23
CA ASN A 129 -15.04 8.31 2.80
C ASN A 129 -15.53 6.86 2.82
N TYR A 130 -15.32 6.11 1.73
CA TYR A 130 -15.71 4.70 1.63
C TYR A 130 -15.09 3.87 2.77
N PHE A 131 -13.80 4.04 3.03
CA PHE A 131 -13.10 3.27 4.07
C PHE A 131 -13.23 3.86 5.49
N LYS A 132 -13.92 5.00 5.68
CA LYS A 132 -13.92 5.75 6.95
C LYS A 132 -14.26 4.88 8.18
N ASN A 133 -15.23 3.97 8.05
CA ASN A 133 -15.75 3.17 9.15
C ASN A 133 -15.03 1.82 9.33
N ILE A 134 -14.25 1.37 8.34
CA ILE A 134 -13.59 0.05 8.33
C ILE A 134 -12.07 0.15 8.31
N ARG A 135 -11.50 1.35 8.18
CA ARG A 135 -10.04 1.57 8.07
C ARG A 135 -9.24 1.04 9.27
N ASN A 136 -9.76 1.16 10.49
CA ASN A 136 -9.06 0.64 11.68
C ASN A 136 -9.00 -0.88 11.61
N ASP A 137 -10.11 -1.53 11.26
CA ASP A 137 -10.17 -2.98 11.11
C ASP A 137 -9.32 -3.47 9.94
N ILE A 138 -9.36 -2.80 8.79
CA ILE A 138 -8.54 -3.19 7.62
C ILE A 138 -7.06 -3.04 7.92
N VAL A 139 -6.63 -1.95 8.55
CA VAL A 139 -5.21 -1.69 8.73
C VAL A 139 -4.66 -2.46 9.91
N ILE A 140 -5.31 -2.40 11.07
CA ILE A 140 -4.83 -3.10 12.27
C ILE A 140 -5.11 -4.60 12.13
N ASN A 141 -6.34 -5.02 11.78
CA ASN A 141 -6.64 -6.45 11.64
C ASN A 141 -6.06 -7.03 10.35
N GLY A 142 -5.92 -6.27 9.26
CA GLY A 142 -5.23 -6.74 8.06
C GLY A 142 -3.74 -6.99 8.34
N ARG A 143 -3.02 -6.02 8.92
CA ARG A 143 -1.60 -6.22 9.28
C ARG A 143 -1.43 -7.27 10.37
N ARG A 144 -2.30 -7.32 11.39
CA ARG A 144 -2.31 -8.40 12.40
C ARG A 144 -2.59 -9.77 11.82
N SER A 145 -3.57 -9.89 10.93
CA SER A 145 -3.92 -11.17 10.29
C SER A 145 -2.79 -11.66 9.41
N ILE A 146 -2.10 -10.74 8.72
CA ILE A 146 -0.87 -11.06 7.97
C ILE A 146 0.21 -11.63 8.89
N ILE A 147 0.43 -11.03 10.07
CA ILE A 147 1.38 -11.53 11.07
C ILE A 147 0.98 -12.91 11.58
N ALA A 148 -0.30 -13.09 11.91
CA ALA A 148 -0.80 -14.29 12.59
C ALA A 148 -0.99 -15.50 11.65
N ASN A 149 -1.42 -15.28 10.40
CA ASN A 149 -1.91 -16.33 9.52
C ASN A 149 -1.38 -16.24 8.07
N GLY A 150 -0.54 -15.26 7.74
CA GLY A 150 -0.30 -14.86 6.34
C GLY A 150 -1.55 -14.27 5.67
N ILE A 151 -1.51 -14.07 4.36
CA ILE A 151 -2.68 -13.79 3.52
C ILE A 151 -3.66 -14.97 3.51
N GLN A 152 -3.18 -16.19 3.77
CA GLN A 152 -3.96 -17.44 3.76
C GLN A 152 -5.02 -17.58 4.86
N GLY A 153 -5.21 -16.57 5.73
CA GLY A 153 -6.53 -16.39 6.33
C GLY A 153 -7.55 -16.27 5.19
N PHE A 154 -8.21 -17.37 4.81
CA PHE A 154 -9.01 -17.54 3.58
C PHE A 154 -9.97 -16.39 3.28
N TYR A 155 -10.45 -15.73 4.34
CA TYR A 155 -11.30 -14.56 4.27
C TYR A 155 -10.54 -13.29 3.87
N LEU A 156 -9.34 -13.05 4.42
CA LEU A 156 -8.55 -11.84 4.17
C LEU A 156 -8.09 -11.75 2.71
N ASN A 157 -7.61 -12.85 2.12
CA ASN A 157 -7.18 -12.88 0.71
C ASN A 157 -8.35 -12.48 -0.22
N LYS A 158 -9.54 -13.08 -0.03
CA LYS A 158 -10.70 -12.78 -0.87
C LYS A 158 -11.16 -11.31 -0.75
N TYR A 159 -11.22 -10.75 0.46
CA TYR A 159 -11.59 -9.34 0.63
C TYR A 159 -10.56 -8.38 0.04
N VAL A 160 -9.27 -8.68 0.23
CA VAL A 160 -8.17 -7.85 -0.32
C VAL A 160 -8.20 -7.84 -1.84
N LEU A 161 -8.35 -8.99 -2.48
CA LEU A 161 -8.41 -9.07 -3.95
C LEU A 161 -9.69 -8.45 -4.52
N VAL A 162 -10.84 -8.60 -3.85
CA VAL A 162 -12.08 -7.91 -4.24
C VAL A 162 -11.92 -6.40 -4.15
N TRP A 163 -11.35 -5.87 -3.05
CA TRP A 163 -11.07 -4.44 -2.99
C TRP A 163 -10.07 -4.00 -4.05
N MET A 164 -9.02 -4.78 -4.32
CA MET A 164 -8.11 -4.46 -5.43
C MET A 164 -8.83 -4.39 -6.77
N MET A 165 -9.74 -5.33 -7.05
CA MET A 165 -10.59 -5.29 -8.23
C MET A 165 -11.46 -4.04 -8.28
N ASP A 166 -12.09 -3.65 -7.17
CA ASP A 166 -12.92 -2.44 -7.08
C ASP A 166 -12.10 -1.17 -7.34
N LEU A 167 -10.89 -1.10 -6.78
CA LEU A 167 -9.93 -0.01 -7.00
C LEU A 167 -9.53 0.09 -8.48
N CYS A 168 -9.20 -1.05 -9.10
CA CYS A 168 -8.86 -1.12 -10.52
C CYS A 168 -10.04 -0.74 -11.43
N HIS A 169 -11.23 -1.23 -11.09
CA HIS A 169 -12.46 -0.92 -11.82
C HIS A 169 -12.82 0.57 -11.73
N TYR A 170 -12.59 1.19 -10.57
CA TYR A 170 -12.73 2.63 -10.42
C TYR A 170 -11.81 3.40 -11.37
N ILE A 171 -10.54 3.00 -11.50
CA ILE A 171 -9.61 3.61 -12.47
C ILE A 171 -10.09 3.39 -13.90
N LYS A 172 -10.54 2.17 -14.25
CA LYS A 172 -11.09 1.87 -15.57
C LYS A 172 -12.19 2.85 -15.99
N ILE A 173 -13.08 3.21 -15.07
CA ILE A 173 -14.20 4.10 -15.33
C ILE A 173 -13.79 5.58 -15.27
N ASN A 174 -13.04 5.97 -14.23
CA ASN A 174 -12.85 7.38 -13.87
C ASN A 174 -11.51 7.97 -14.33
N THR A 175 -10.53 7.12 -14.65
CA THR A 175 -9.23 7.56 -15.20
C THR A 175 -8.72 6.53 -16.21
N PRO A 176 -9.45 6.32 -17.34
CA PRO A 176 -9.17 5.23 -18.27
C PRO A 176 -7.76 5.25 -18.87
N SER A 177 -7.15 6.43 -18.98
CA SER A 177 -5.77 6.59 -19.47
C SER A 177 -4.72 5.85 -18.63
N LEU A 178 -5.00 5.62 -17.34
CA LEU A 178 -4.12 4.88 -16.42
C LEU A 178 -4.44 3.37 -16.40
N TYR A 179 -5.56 2.95 -17.00
CA TYR A 179 -6.04 1.58 -16.86
C TYR A 179 -5.15 0.55 -17.53
N ASN A 180 -4.45 0.91 -18.61
CA ASN A 180 -3.53 0.00 -19.29
C ASN A 180 -2.46 -0.56 -18.34
N ASP A 181 -1.89 0.28 -17.47
CA ASP A 181 -0.92 -0.16 -16.47
C ASP A 181 -1.59 -1.00 -15.39
N VAL A 182 -2.77 -0.59 -14.93
CA VAL A 182 -3.49 -1.22 -13.82
C VAL A 182 -4.11 -2.57 -14.20
N ASN A 183 -4.38 -2.79 -15.49
CA ASN A 183 -5.01 -4.01 -15.98
C ASN A 183 -4.18 -5.26 -15.64
N THR A 184 -2.85 -5.15 -15.59
CA THR A 184 -1.99 -6.29 -15.22
C THR A 184 -2.28 -6.81 -13.81
N ILE A 185 -2.59 -5.91 -12.87
CA ILE A 185 -2.94 -6.26 -11.48
C ILE A 185 -4.40 -6.68 -11.37
N TYR A 186 -5.29 -6.10 -12.17
CA TYR A 186 -6.68 -6.53 -12.26
C TYR A 186 -6.81 -7.98 -12.74
N GLU A 187 -6.06 -8.38 -13.76
CA GLU A 187 -6.04 -9.75 -14.28
C GLU A 187 -5.53 -10.75 -13.25
N LEU A 188 -4.48 -10.41 -12.49
CA LEU A 188 -4.01 -11.26 -11.40
C LEU A 188 -5.08 -11.39 -10.31
N SER A 189 -5.61 -10.25 -9.85
CA SER A 189 -6.59 -10.22 -8.76
C SER A 189 -7.88 -10.97 -9.10
N SER A 190 -8.36 -10.86 -10.35
CA SER A 190 -9.56 -11.55 -10.83
C SER A 190 -9.38 -13.07 -10.96
N ASN A 191 -8.14 -13.54 -11.07
CA ASN A 191 -7.78 -14.96 -11.04
C ASN A 191 -7.36 -15.45 -9.64
N LEU A 192 -7.61 -14.65 -8.60
CA LEU A 192 -7.20 -14.94 -7.22
C LEU A 192 -5.68 -15.12 -7.04
N LYS A 193 -4.88 -14.37 -7.83
CA LYS A 193 -3.42 -14.45 -7.87
C LYS A 193 -2.75 -13.14 -7.49
N THR A 194 -1.48 -13.22 -7.09
CA THR A 194 -0.57 -12.08 -6.89
C THR A 194 0.64 -12.19 -7.82
N ILE A 195 1.54 -11.20 -7.78
CA ILE A 195 2.77 -11.20 -8.58
C ILE A 195 3.61 -12.46 -8.30
N ARG A 196 3.70 -12.88 -7.03
CA ARG A 196 4.46 -14.07 -6.63
C ARG A 196 4.01 -15.34 -7.36
N ASP A 197 2.72 -15.51 -7.62
CA ASP A 197 2.20 -16.69 -8.33
C ASP A 197 2.75 -16.79 -9.76
N THR A 198 3.06 -15.65 -10.39
CA THR A 198 3.67 -15.61 -11.73
C THR A 198 5.13 -16.07 -11.75
N LYS A 199 5.83 -15.97 -10.61
CA LYS A 199 7.20 -16.51 -10.46
C LYS A 199 7.18 -18.02 -10.30
N ILE A 200 6.25 -18.54 -9.50
CA ILE A 200 6.10 -19.97 -9.26
C ILE A 200 5.77 -20.70 -10.56
N SER A 201 4.90 -20.14 -11.40
CA SER A 201 4.54 -20.73 -12.69
C SER A 201 5.66 -20.76 -13.74
N LYS A 202 6.77 -20.02 -13.55
CA LYS A 202 7.93 -20.00 -14.46
C LYS A 202 9.00 -21.05 -14.12
N ILE A 203 8.83 -21.78 -13.02
CA ILE A 203 9.80 -22.79 -12.52
C ILE A 203 9.43 -24.21 -13.01
N HIS A 204 8.36 -24.35 -13.80
CA HIS A 204 7.89 -25.62 -14.38
C HIS A 204 7.90 -25.60 -15.90
#